data_AF-A0A7K0LHU5-F1
#
_entry.id   AF-A0A7K0LHU5-F1
#
_cell.length_a   1.000
_cell.length_b   1.000
_cell.length_c   1.000
_cell.angle_alpha   90.00
_cell.angle_beta   90.00
_cell.angle_gamma   90.00
#
_symmetry.space_group_name_H-M   'P 1'
#
loop_
_entity.id
_entity.type
_entity.pdbx_description
1 polymer ?
#
loop_
_entity_poly.entity_id
_entity_poly.type
_entity_poly.pdbx_seq_one_letter_code
_entity_poly.pdbx_strand_id
1 'polypeptide(L)'
;LGWAHSIEVWQGSDLVGGLYGVSIGGLFAGESMFHRVTDASKAAMVATEERLRAGGGILFDVQWSTPHLESMGVVEIDRDDYLRRLESAINAPVVYWE
;
A
#
# COMPACT_ATOMS: atom_id res chain seq x y z
N LEU A 1 6.45 -17.39 -6.01
CA LEU A 1 6.77 -16.65 -4.77
C LEU A 1 5.55 -15.92 -4.22
N GLY A 2 4.74 -15.24 -5.03
CA GLY A 2 3.40 -14.78 -4.60
C GLY A 2 3.41 -13.60 -3.62
N TRP A 3 4.52 -12.89 -3.53
CA TRP A 3 4.71 -11.76 -2.60
C TRP A 3 4.45 -10.40 -3.26
N ALA A 4 4.60 -10.30 -4.58
CA ALA A 4 4.35 -9.05 -5.29
C ALA A 4 2.87 -9.01 -5.72
N HIS A 5 2.19 -7.90 -5.44
CA HIS A 5 0.79 -7.69 -5.79
C HIS A 5 0.63 -6.34 -6.48
N SER A 6 -0.27 -6.29 -7.46
CA SER A 6 -0.72 -5.07 -8.12
C SER A 6 -2.15 -4.75 -7.73
N ILE A 7 -2.45 -3.46 -7.63
CA ILE A 7 -3.78 -2.91 -7.45
C ILE A 7 -4.03 -2.02 -8.66
N GLU A 8 -5.02 -2.39 -9.46
CA GLU A 8 -5.33 -1.72 -10.71
C GLU A 8 -6.63 -0.92 -10.61
N VAL A 9 -6.62 0.29 -11.16
CA VAL A 9 -7.79 1.15 -11.22
C VAL A 9 -8.25 1.23 -12.67
N TRP A 10 -9.48 0.78 -12.89
CA TRP A 10 -10.08 0.66 -14.21
C TRP A 10 -11.23 1.66 -14.38
N GLN A 11 -11.32 2.28 -15.55
CA GLN A 11 -12.47 3.05 -15.99
C GLN A 11 -13.04 2.40 -17.26
N GLY A 12 -14.11 1.62 -17.11
CA GLY A 12 -14.56 0.75 -18.18
C GLY A 12 -13.50 -0.31 -18.49
N SER A 13 -13.03 -0.35 -19.74
CA SER A 13 -11.96 -1.26 -20.19
C SER A 13 -10.55 -0.68 -20.04
N ASP A 14 -10.42 0.58 -19.63
CA ASP A 14 -9.13 1.29 -19.63
C ASP A 14 -8.47 1.23 -18.26
N LEU A 15 -7.20 0.79 -18.23
CA LEU A 15 -6.36 0.87 -17.06
C LEU A 15 -5.89 2.33 -16.89
N VAL A 16 -6.47 3.02 -15.89
CA VAL A 16 -6.28 4.46 -15.66
C VAL A 16 -5.36 4.77 -14.49
N GLY A 17 -4.94 3.78 -13.71
CA GLY A 17 -3.96 3.95 -12.64
C GLY A 17 -3.72 2.66 -11.89
N GLY A 18 -2.85 2.73 -10.89
CA GLY A 18 -2.58 1.60 -10.03
C GLY A 18 -1.31 1.78 -9.22
N LEU A 19 -1.04 0.79 -8.38
CA LEU A 19 0.20 0.66 -7.64
C LEU A 19 0.59 -0.81 -7.54
N TYR A 20 1.87 -1.07 -7.29
CA TYR A 20 2.34 -2.41 -6.97
C TYR A 20 3.29 -2.36 -5.77
N GLY A 21 3.39 -3.50 -5.08
CA GLY A 21 4.22 -3.61 -3.90
C GLY A 21 4.45 -5.05 -3.49
N VAL A 22 5.21 -5.20 -2.40
CA VAL A 22 5.53 -6.49 -1.77
C VAL A 22 4.70 -6.65 -0.50
N SER A 23 3.99 -7.77 -0.37
CA SER A 23 3.21 -8.13 0.81
C SER A 23 3.85 -9.30 1.56
N ILE A 24 4.09 -9.10 2.86
CA ILE A 24 4.67 -10.10 3.77
C ILE A 24 3.93 -9.99 5.11
N GLY A 25 3.19 -11.02 5.51
CA GLY A 25 2.37 -10.95 6.71
C GLY A 25 1.36 -9.80 6.64
N GLY A 26 1.43 -8.89 7.62
CA GLY A 26 0.67 -7.65 7.70
C GLY A 26 1.39 -6.42 7.12
N LEU A 27 2.52 -6.58 6.43
CA LEU A 27 3.22 -5.52 5.72
C LEU A 27 2.74 -5.45 4.26
N PHE A 28 2.62 -4.23 3.75
CA PHE A 28 2.72 -3.93 2.33
C PHE A 28 3.70 -2.79 2.09
N ALA A 29 4.77 -3.07 1.36
CA ALA A 29 5.72 -2.07 0.89
C ALA A 29 5.35 -1.67 -0.54
N GLY A 30 4.77 -0.49 -0.71
CA GLY A 30 4.37 0.03 -2.02
C GLY A 30 5.59 0.50 -2.79
N GLU A 31 5.93 -0.11 -3.92
CA GLU A 31 7.15 0.20 -4.67
C GLU A 31 6.95 1.39 -5.61
N SER A 32 5.84 1.41 -6.33
CA SER A 32 5.53 2.50 -7.25
C SER A 32 4.05 2.56 -7.58
N MET A 33 3.63 3.71 -8.11
CA MET A 33 2.28 3.97 -8.56
C MET A 33 2.27 4.81 -9.83
N PHE A 34 1.17 4.74 -10.57
CA PHE A 34 0.93 5.57 -11.74
C PHE A 34 -0.54 5.98 -11.82
N HIS A 35 -0.78 7.03 -12.60
CA HIS A 35 -2.13 7.45 -12.98
C HIS A 35 -2.12 8.01 -14.41
N ARG A 36 -3.24 7.87 -15.10
CA ARG A 36 -3.56 8.46 -16.41
C ARG A 36 -4.79 9.36 -16.34
N VAL A 37 -5.61 9.18 -15.30
CA VAL A 37 -6.75 10.03 -14.95
C VAL A 37 -6.54 10.56 -13.54
N THR A 38 -7.03 11.77 -13.29
CA THR A 38 -7.00 12.41 -11.96
C THR A 38 -7.49 11.45 -10.88
N ASP A 39 -6.77 11.39 -9.76
CA ASP A 39 -7.07 10.60 -8.57
C ASP A 39 -7.03 9.06 -8.71
N ALA A 40 -6.68 8.50 -9.88
CA ALA A 40 -6.61 7.05 -10.03
C ALA A 40 -5.56 6.40 -9.12
N SER A 41 -4.39 7.03 -8.92
CA SER A 41 -3.39 6.53 -7.98
C SER A 41 -3.83 6.64 -6.51
N LYS A 42 -4.65 7.64 -6.18
CA LYS A 42 -5.24 7.80 -4.84
C LYS A 42 -6.26 6.69 -4.56
N ALA A 43 -7.11 6.39 -5.55
CA ALA A 43 -8.06 5.27 -5.46
C ALA A 43 -7.34 3.94 -5.23
N ALA A 44 -6.19 3.72 -5.90
CA ALA A 44 -5.36 2.55 -5.67
C ALA A 44 -4.83 2.48 -4.22
N MET A 45 -4.36 3.61 -3.67
CA MET A 45 -3.88 3.66 -2.29
C MET A 45 -4.98 3.41 -1.27
N VAL A 46 -6.15 4.03 -1.44
CA VAL A 46 -7.30 3.82 -0.54
C VAL A 46 -7.74 2.35 -0.58
N ALA A 47 -7.88 1.75 -1.77
CA ALA A 47 -8.25 0.34 -1.90
C ALA A 47 -7.21 -0.59 -1.26
N THR A 48 -5.92 -0.26 -1.38
CA THR A 48 -4.83 -1.02 -0.76
C THR A 48 -4.90 -0.94 0.77
N GLU A 49 -5.11 0.26 1.31
CA GLU A 49 -5.26 0.49 2.75
C GLU A 49 -6.48 -0.23 3.31
N GLU A 50 -7.62 -0.15 2.64
CA GLU A 50 -8.85 -0.86 3.03
C GLU A 50 -8.64 -2.38 3.05
N ARG A 51 -7.98 -2.93 2.02
CA ARG A 51 -7.69 -4.37 1.94
C ARG A 51 -6.73 -4.80 3.05
N LEU A 52 -5.69 -4.02 3.31
CA LEU A 52 -4.77 -4.27 4.41
C LEU A 52 -5.50 -4.26 5.74
N ARG A 53 -6.28 -3.21 6.02
CA ARG A 53 -7.05 -3.10 7.25
C ARG A 53 -8.00 -4.28 7.46
N ALA A 54 -8.73 -4.68 6.42
CA ALA A 54 -9.63 -5.84 6.47
C ALA A 54 -8.89 -7.17 6.71
N GLY A 55 -7.65 -7.28 6.25
CA GLY A 55 -6.79 -8.44 6.43
C GLY A 55 -5.97 -8.45 7.73
N GLY A 56 -6.11 -7.44 8.59
CA GLY A 56 -5.28 -7.31 9.79
C GLY A 56 -3.86 -6.76 9.54
N GLY A 57 -3.70 -6.04 8.43
CA GLY A 57 -2.47 -5.32 8.09
C GLY A 57 -2.07 -4.31 9.16
N ILE A 58 -0.76 -4.16 9.34
CA ILE A 58 -0.13 -3.37 10.40
C ILE A 58 0.62 -2.16 9.81
N LEU A 59 1.26 -2.34 8.65
CA LEU A 59 2.13 -1.33 8.07
C LEU A 59 1.94 -1.25 6.54
N PHE A 60 1.57 -0.07 6.07
CA PHE A 60 1.68 0.31 4.66
C PHE A 60 2.86 1.28 4.51
N ASP A 61 3.96 0.77 3.99
CA ASP A 61 5.19 1.53 3.75
C ASP A 61 5.18 2.16 2.35
N VAL A 62 5.37 3.48 2.30
CA VAL A 62 5.44 4.29 1.06
C VAL A 62 6.81 4.95 0.87
N GLN A 63 7.81 4.54 1.66
CA GLN A 63 9.22 4.94 1.71
C GLN A 63 9.51 6.43 1.93
N TRP A 64 8.95 7.31 1.10
CA TRP A 64 9.20 8.74 1.13
C TRP A 64 7.91 9.49 1.38
N SER A 65 7.93 10.42 2.33
CA SER A 65 6.86 11.39 2.45
C SER A 65 6.96 12.45 1.36
N THR A 66 5.84 12.75 0.73
CA THR A 66 5.70 13.91 -0.16
C THR A 66 4.41 14.65 0.21
N PRO A 67 4.27 15.95 -0.08
CA PRO A 67 3.02 16.67 0.22
C PRO A 67 1.77 16.00 -0.37
N HIS A 68 1.91 15.32 -1.51
CA HIS A 68 0.83 14.53 -2.09
C HIS A 68 0.43 13.35 -1.21
N LEU A 69 1.42 12.57 -0.73
CA LEU A 69 1.20 11.41 0.15
C LEU A 69 0.68 11.84 1.54
N GLU A 70 1.21 12.94 2.08
CA GLU A 70 0.75 13.51 3.36
C GLU A 70 -0.72 13.92 3.30
N SER A 71 -1.17 14.50 2.17
CA SER A 71 -2.58 14.83 1.97
C SER A 71 -3.50 13.61 1.96
N MET A 72 -2.95 12.41 1.80
CA MET A 72 -3.67 11.12 1.88
C MET A 72 -3.54 10.43 3.24
N GLY A 73 -2.95 11.09 4.24
CA GLY A 73 -2.82 10.56 5.59
C GLY A 73 -1.54 9.76 5.85
N VAL A 74 -0.58 9.78 4.93
CA VAL A 74 0.77 9.28 5.19
C VAL A 74 1.42 10.16 6.25
N VAL A 75 2.06 9.53 7.22
CA VAL A 75 2.80 10.20 8.29
C VAL A 75 4.23 9.67 8.32
N GLU A 76 5.18 10.56 8.60
CA GLU A 76 6.53 10.13 8.95
C GLU A 76 6.53 9.59 10.38
N ILE A 77 7.29 8.52 10.60
CA ILE A 77 7.53 7.93 11.91
C ILE A 77 9.03 7.77 12.11
N ASP A 78 9.47 7.83 13.37
CA ASP A 78 10.86 7.55 13.72
C ASP A 78 11.26 6.14 13.27
N ARG A 79 12.52 6.00 12.83
CA ARG A 79 13.07 4.72 12.37
C ARG A 79 12.87 3.58 13.37
N ASP A 80 13.05 3.86 14.66
CA ASP A 80 12.86 2.84 15.70
C ASP A 80 11.39 2.41 15.83
N ASP A 81 10.44 3.32 15.58
CA ASP A 81 9.02 2.96 15.56
C ASP A 81 8.66 2.15 14.31
N TYR A 82 9.21 2.54 13.16
CA TYR A 82 9.09 1.76 11.93
C TYR A 82 9.62 0.33 12.12
N LEU A 83 10.82 0.15 12.66
CA LEU A 83 11.43 -1.17 12.83
C LEU A 83 10.62 -2.06 13.78
N ARG A 84 10.07 -1.50 14.87
CA ARG A 84 9.16 -2.24 15.77
C ARG A 84 7.87 -2.69 15.06
N ARG A 85 7.27 -1.79 14.27
CA ARG A 85 6.06 -2.12 13.49
C ARG A 85 6.34 -3.13 12.40
N LEU A 86 7.49 -3.02 11.72
CA LEU A 86 7.94 -3.93 10.69
C LEU A 86 8.11 -5.34 11.26
N GLU A 87 8.78 -5.50 12.39
CA GLU A 87 8.94 -6.78 13.08
C GLU A 87 7.58 -7.42 13.40
N SER A 88 6.63 -6.63 13.92
CA SER A 88 5.26 -7.11 14.16
C SER A 88 4.55 -7.51 12.86
N ALA A 89 4.66 -6.67 11.82
CA ALA A 89 3.97 -6.85 10.54
C ALA A 89 4.43 -8.13 9.81
N ILE A 90 5.73 -8.37 9.69
CA ILE A 90 6.24 -9.55 8.94
C ILE A 90 5.93 -10.88 9.63
N ASN A 91 5.65 -10.86 10.95
CA ASN A 91 5.27 -12.04 11.73
C ASN A 91 3.74 -12.20 11.87
N ALA A 92 2.95 -11.24 11.39
CA ALA A 92 1.50 -11.33 11.41
C ALA A 92 0.97 -12.32 10.35
N PRO A 93 -0.28 -12.79 10.47
CA PRO A 93 -0.92 -13.57 9.42
C PRO A 93 -0.87 -12.85 8.06
N VAL A 94 -0.75 -13.64 6.99
CA VAL A 94 -0.71 -13.11 5.62
C VAL A 94 -2.05 -12.46 5.26
N VAL A 95 -1.98 -11.25 4.72
CA VAL A 95 -3.12 -10.63 4.04
C VAL A 95 -3.32 -11.29 2.68
N TYR A 96 -4.49 -11.87 2.46
CA TYR A 96 -4.88 -12.38 1.16
C TYR A 96 -5.31 -11.23 0.25
N TRP A 97 -5.10 -11.34 -1.07
CA TRP A 97 -5.36 -10.28 -2.05
C TRP A 97 -6.39 -10.68 -3.13
N GLU A 98 -7.14 -11.75 -2.86
CA GLU A 98 -8.26 -12.25 -3.67
C GLU A 98 -9.61 -11.60 -3.27
#